data_AF-A0A1H4FC12-F1
#
_entry.id   AF-A0A1H4FC12-F1
#
_cell.length_a   1.000
_cell.length_b   1.000
_cell.length_c   1.000
_cell.angle_alpha   90.00
_cell.angle_beta   90.00
_cell.angle_gamma   90.00
#
_symmetry.space_group_name_H-M   'P 1'
#
loop_
_entity.id
_entity.type
_entity.pdbx_description
1 polymer ?
#
loop_
_entity_poly.entity_id
_entity_poly.type
_entity_poly.pdbx_seq_one_letter_code
_entity_poly.pdbx_strand_id
1 'polypeptide(L)'
;MGRAGPIFPVGVLDKDGGRIRDPAVPDLPHFGEVHEMVDGQARSGAAGEVRMSFFAAGFGAQKLLSLPAATPADIGAAHDEALTSAGSDPEHLARRAEALGPREQVLGPAAERMKAVATAIDGASRAAAAAWLKARFDVEAN
;
A
#
# COMPACT_ATOMS: atom_id res chain seq x y z
N MET A 1 -23.76 26.76 -6.99
CA MET A 1 -23.28 25.71 -6.06
C MET A 1 -21.86 25.38 -6.43
N GLY A 2 -20.91 25.46 -5.49
CA GLY A 2 -19.51 25.10 -5.75
C GLY A 2 -19.37 23.58 -5.85
N ARG A 3 -18.73 23.07 -6.91
CA ARG A 3 -18.31 21.67 -7.01
C ARG A 3 -16.90 21.58 -6.43
N ALA A 4 -16.74 20.84 -5.34
CA ALA A 4 -15.43 20.43 -4.86
C ALA A 4 -15.00 19.17 -5.62
N GLY A 5 -13.89 19.25 -6.34
CA GLY A 5 -13.25 18.09 -6.98
C GLY A 5 -12.07 17.60 -6.15
N PRO A 6 -11.75 16.29 -6.19
CA PRO A 6 -10.52 15.77 -5.58
C PRO A 6 -9.29 16.43 -6.23
N ILE A 7 -8.34 16.85 -5.40
CA ILE A 7 -7.10 17.51 -5.87
C ILE A 7 -6.03 16.47 -6.21
N PHE A 8 -5.88 15.43 -5.37
CA PHE A 8 -5.00 14.28 -5.61
C PHE A 8 -5.40 13.07 -4.75
N PRO A 9 -5.27 11.84 -5.25
CA PRO A 9 -5.24 10.64 -4.42
C PRO A 9 -3.88 10.48 -3.70
N VAL A 10 -3.83 9.61 -2.70
CA VAL A 10 -2.56 9.24 -2.05
C VAL A 10 -1.67 8.41 -3.00
N GLY A 11 -2.29 7.69 -3.95
CA GLY A 11 -1.67 6.76 -4.89
C GLY A 11 -1.98 5.30 -4.57
N VAL A 12 -1.53 4.38 -5.40
CA VAL A 12 -1.55 2.93 -5.14
C VAL A 12 -0.17 2.33 -5.37
N LEU A 13 0.05 1.09 -4.92
CA LEU A 13 1.27 0.34 -5.19
C LEU A 13 1.02 -0.66 -6.32
N ASP A 14 1.97 -0.78 -7.24
CA ASP A 14 2.02 -1.88 -8.22
C ASP A 14 2.53 -3.18 -7.57
N LYS A 15 2.51 -4.28 -8.34
CA LYS A 15 2.95 -5.61 -7.89
C LYS A 15 4.43 -5.70 -7.45
N ASP A 16 5.23 -4.70 -7.78
CA ASP A 16 6.65 -4.60 -7.47
C ASP A 16 6.89 -3.63 -6.28
N GLY A 17 5.82 -3.04 -5.71
CA GLY A 17 5.90 -2.07 -4.62
C GLY A 17 6.22 -0.66 -5.08
N GLY A 18 6.19 -0.40 -6.39
CA GLY A 18 6.33 0.94 -6.97
C GLY A 18 5.05 1.75 -6.80
N ARG A 19 5.18 3.05 -6.56
CA ARG A 19 4.02 3.94 -6.43
C ARG A 19 3.52 4.34 -7.81
N ILE A 20 2.23 4.15 -8.05
CA ILE A 20 1.55 4.50 -9.31
C ILE A 20 0.29 5.34 -9.05
N ARG A 21 -0.21 5.99 -10.09
CA ARG A 21 -1.49 6.71 -10.03
C ARG A 21 -2.64 5.73 -9.82
N ASP A 22 -3.69 6.21 -9.16
CA ASP A 22 -4.85 5.41 -8.85
C ASP A 22 -5.67 5.11 -10.12
N PRO A 23 -5.89 3.84 -10.49
CA PRO A 23 -6.70 3.49 -11.66
C PRO A 23 -8.14 4.03 -11.62
N ALA A 24 -8.66 4.37 -10.43
CA ALA A 24 -9.98 4.99 -10.31
C ALA A 24 -10.00 6.47 -10.73
N VAL A 25 -8.84 7.15 -10.74
CA VAL A 25 -8.68 8.57 -11.10
C VAL A 25 -7.33 8.79 -11.81
N PRO A 26 -7.10 8.18 -12.99
CA PRO A 26 -5.79 8.10 -13.62
C PRO A 26 -5.21 9.47 -14.06
N ASP A 27 -6.09 10.45 -14.28
CA ASP A 27 -5.70 11.80 -14.68
C ASP A 27 -5.18 12.66 -13.52
N LEU A 28 -5.44 12.25 -12.27
CA LEU A 28 -4.98 12.99 -11.08
C LEU A 28 -3.58 12.53 -10.66
N PRO A 29 -2.65 13.47 -10.40
CA PRO A 29 -1.35 13.13 -9.85
C PRO A 29 -1.53 12.57 -8.43
N HIS A 30 -0.75 11.56 -8.05
CA HIS A 30 -0.75 11.11 -6.66
C HIS A 30 0.06 12.08 -5.78
N PHE A 31 -0.07 11.96 -4.46
CA PHE A 31 0.62 12.83 -3.50
C PHE A 31 2.12 13.03 -3.78
N GLY A 32 2.86 11.97 -4.13
CA GLY A 32 4.28 12.04 -4.47
C GLY A 32 4.60 12.98 -5.65
N GLU A 33 3.87 12.88 -6.75
CA GLU A 33 4.00 13.77 -7.91
C GLU A 33 3.63 15.21 -7.54
N VAL A 34 2.54 15.41 -6.80
CA VAL A 34 2.13 16.76 -6.34
C VAL A 34 3.22 17.43 -5.50
N HIS A 35 3.87 16.68 -4.62
CA HIS A 35 4.99 17.21 -3.84
C HIS A 35 6.13 17.69 -4.74
N GLU A 36 6.53 16.87 -5.71
CA GLU A 36 7.60 17.24 -6.65
C GLU A 36 7.22 18.45 -7.51
N MET A 37 5.96 18.54 -7.95
CA MET A 37 5.44 19.69 -8.69
C MET A 37 5.49 20.99 -7.88
N VAL A 38 5.25 20.94 -6.57
CA VAL A 38 5.21 22.12 -5.70
C VAL A 38 6.61 22.51 -5.20
N ASP A 39 7.40 21.52 -4.76
CA ASP A 39 8.68 21.75 -4.10
C ASP A 39 9.89 21.65 -5.06
N GLY A 40 9.64 21.29 -6.34
CA GLY A 40 10.65 21.21 -7.39
C GLY A 40 11.60 20.00 -7.27
N GLN A 41 11.37 19.10 -6.31
CA GLN A 41 12.18 17.92 -6.08
C GLN A 41 11.37 16.78 -5.48
N ALA A 42 11.70 15.56 -5.89
CA ALA A 42 11.18 14.36 -5.25
C ALA A 42 11.61 14.32 -3.78
N ARG A 43 10.74 13.78 -2.92
CA ARG A 43 11.16 13.48 -1.54
C ARG A 43 12.24 12.41 -1.57
N SER A 44 13.34 12.70 -0.90
CA SER A 44 14.47 11.77 -0.76
C SER A 44 14.92 11.73 0.70
N GLY A 45 15.80 10.77 1.00
CA GLY A 45 16.35 10.57 2.33
C GLY A 45 15.32 10.02 3.34
N ALA A 46 15.75 9.92 4.61
CA ALA A 46 15.00 9.22 5.65
C ALA A 46 13.56 9.73 5.84
N ALA A 47 13.30 11.04 5.69
CA ALA A 47 11.95 11.58 5.80
C ALA A 47 11.04 11.18 4.63
N GLY A 48 11.61 10.99 3.43
CA GLY A 48 10.93 10.43 2.27
C GLY A 48 10.58 8.96 2.52
N GLU A 49 11.57 8.16 2.91
CA GLU A 49 11.41 6.73 3.19
C GLU A 49 10.40 6.46 4.30
N VAL A 50 10.45 7.18 5.42
CA VAL A 50 9.45 7.06 6.49
C VAL A 50 8.04 7.30 5.95
N ARG A 51 7.83 8.35 5.15
CA ARG A 51 6.53 8.62 4.52
C ARG A 51 6.13 7.50 3.54
N MET A 52 7.06 6.95 2.79
CA MET A 52 6.82 5.81 1.92
C MET A 52 6.35 4.59 2.71
N SER A 53 7.01 4.25 3.82
CA SER A 53 6.63 3.13 4.70
C SER A 53 5.21 3.33 5.27
N PHE A 54 4.89 4.51 5.80
CA PHE A 54 3.55 4.79 6.31
C PHE A 54 2.47 4.74 5.22
N PHE A 55 2.80 5.16 4.00
CA PHE A 55 1.90 5.03 2.86
C PHE A 55 1.64 3.56 2.49
N ALA A 56 2.70 2.76 2.37
CA ALA A 56 2.60 1.36 2.03
C ALA A 56 1.76 0.59 3.06
N ALA A 57 2.02 0.82 4.35
CA ALA A 57 1.26 0.24 5.46
C ALA A 57 -0.21 0.72 5.49
N GLY A 58 -0.44 2.02 5.33
CA GLY A 58 -1.76 2.63 5.53
C GLY A 58 -2.71 2.52 4.34
N PHE A 59 -2.18 2.53 3.11
CA PHE A 59 -2.99 2.62 1.89
C PHE A 59 -2.61 1.58 0.83
N GLY A 60 -1.33 1.23 0.70
CA GLY A 60 -0.86 0.27 -0.31
C GLY A 60 -1.25 -1.18 -0.04
N ALA A 61 -1.22 -1.60 1.23
CA ALA A 61 -1.45 -3.00 1.64
C ALA A 61 -2.34 -3.12 2.89
N GLN A 62 -3.34 -2.25 3.04
CA GLN A 62 -4.13 -2.17 4.28
C GLN A 62 -4.98 -3.43 4.58
N LYS A 63 -5.42 -4.15 3.54
CA LYS A 63 -6.38 -5.27 3.65
C LYS A 63 -5.73 -6.59 3.26
N LEU A 64 -4.81 -7.05 4.10
CA LEU A 64 -4.16 -8.35 3.92
C LEU A 64 -5.07 -9.49 4.41
N LEU A 65 -5.22 -10.51 3.57
CA LEU A 65 -5.79 -11.80 3.97
C LEU A 65 -4.63 -12.78 4.10
N SER A 66 -4.40 -13.29 5.31
CA SER A 66 -3.23 -14.12 5.63
C SER A 66 -3.57 -15.17 6.68
N LEU A 67 -2.85 -16.29 6.65
CA LEU A 67 -2.94 -17.35 7.65
C LEU A 67 -1.86 -17.18 8.74
N PRO A 68 -2.07 -17.75 9.95
CA PRO A 68 -1.02 -17.82 10.97
C PRO A 68 0.22 -18.56 10.46
N ALA A 69 1.40 -18.14 10.92
CA ALA A 69 2.68 -18.75 10.51
C ALA A 69 2.81 -20.24 10.87
N ALA A 70 2.10 -20.71 11.90
CA ALA A 70 2.09 -22.10 12.33
C ALA A 70 1.12 -23.00 11.52
N THR A 71 0.46 -22.46 10.49
CA THR A 71 -0.49 -23.23 9.69
C THR A 71 0.23 -24.35 8.92
N PRO A 72 -0.29 -25.59 8.95
CA PRO A 72 0.24 -26.70 8.14
C PRO A 72 0.36 -26.35 6.65
N ALA A 73 1.41 -26.85 6.01
CA ALA A 73 1.77 -26.48 4.64
C ALA A 73 0.69 -26.88 3.60
N ASP A 74 0.01 -28.00 3.82
CA ASP A 74 -1.10 -28.47 2.99
C ASP A 74 -2.31 -27.52 3.07
N ILE A 75 -2.62 -27.02 4.26
CA ILE A 75 -3.68 -26.01 4.45
C ILE A 75 -3.28 -24.68 3.81
N GLY A 76 -2.02 -24.25 3.95
CA GLY A 76 -1.50 -23.06 3.29
C GLY A 76 -1.63 -23.14 1.77
N ALA A 77 -1.26 -24.28 1.18
CA ALA A 77 -1.39 -24.52 -0.26
C ALA A 77 -2.85 -24.46 -0.73
N ALA A 78 -3.76 -25.12 0.00
CA ALA A 78 -5.20 -25.09 -0.33
C ALA A 78 -5.79 -23.68 -0.23
N HIS A 79 -5.37 -22.87 0.74
CA HIS A 79 -5.78 -21.48 0.87
C HIS A 79 -5.33 -20.64 -0.32
N ASP A 80 -4.07 -20.75 -0.74
CA ASP A 80 -3.53 -19.99 -1.87
C ASP A 80 -4.19 -20.40 -3.20
N GLU A 81 -4.47 -21.69 -3.39
CA GLU A 81 -5.22 -22.20 -4.54
C GLU A 81 -6.65 -21.67 -4.57
N ALA A 82 -7.34 -21.65 -3.42
CA ALA A 82 -8.69 -21.13 -3.32
C ALA A 82 -8.76 -19.65 -3.67
N LEU A 83 -7.84 -18.82 -3.16
CA LEU A 83 -7.81 -17.39 -3.48
C LEU A 83 -7.46 -17.13 -4.95
N THR A 84 -6.54 -17.90 -5.52
CA THR A 84 -6.16 -17.79 -6.94
C THR A 84 -7.32 -18.17 -7.86
N SER A 85 -8.02 -19.25 -7.53
CA SER A 85 -9.23 -19.70 -8.23
C SER A 85 -10.33 -18.65 -8.14
N ALA A 86 -10.61 -18.12 -6.94
CA ALA A 86 -11.61 -17.07 -6.75
C ALA A 86 -11.24 -15.77 -7.49
N GLY A 87 -9.96 -15.40 -7.52
CA GLY A 87 -9.48 -14.22 -8.23
C GLY A 87 -9.68 -14.30 -9.75
N SER A 88 -9.74 -15.51 -10.30
CA SER A 88 -9.96 -15.78 -11.72
C SER A 88 -11.40 -16.16 -12.05
N ASP A 89 -12.28 -16.25 -11.05
CA ASP A 89 -13.66 -16.63 -11.23
C ASP A 89 -14.44 -15.56 -12.03
N PRO A 90 -15.17 -15.93 -13.09
CA PRO A 90 -15.89 -14.97 -13.93
C PRO A 90 -16.96 -14.16 -13.17
N GLU A 91 -17.65 -14.76 -12.20
CA GLU A 91 -18.68 -14.08 -11.41
C GLU A 91 -18.05 -13.09 -10.42
N HIS A 92 -16.86 -13.42 -9.88
CA HIS A 92 -16.03 -12.47 -9.13
C HIS A 92 -15.57 -11.31 -10.00
N LEU A 93 -15.00 -11.60 -11.18
CA LEU A 93 -14.51 -10.57 -12.11
C LEU A 93 -15.63 -9.63 -12.59
N ALA A 94 -16.84 -10.14 -12.76
CA ALA A 94 -18.00 -9.33 -13.15
C ALA A 94 -18.44 -8.34 -12.06
N ARG A 95 -18.25 -8.68 -10.77
CA ARG A 95 -18.75 -7.89 -9.62
C ARG A 95 -17.67 -7.13 -8.85
N ARG A 96 -16.41 -7.51 -8.99
CA ARG A 96 -15.30 -6.93 -8.20
C ARG A 96 -15.21 -5.41 -8.33
N ALA A 97 -15.47 -4.86 -9.51
CA ALA A 97 -15.32 -3.42 -9.73
C ALA A 97 -16.34 -2.61 -8.92
N GLU A 98 -17.57 -3.14 -8.78
CA GLU A 98 -18.62 -2.53 -7.97
C GLU A 98 -18.33 -2.69 -6.47
N ALA A 99 -17.92 -3.89 -6.04
CA ALA A 99 -17.74 -4.21 -4.62
C ALA A 99 -16.40 -3.69 -4.04
N LEU A 100 -15.32 -3.76 -4.81
CA LEU A 100 -13.93 -3.54 -4.36
C LEU A 100 -13.23 -2.41 -5.12
N GLY A 101 -13.85 -1.87 -6.17
CA GLY A 101 -13.25 -0.89 -7.06
C GLY A 101 -12.36 -1.51 -8.15
N PRO A 102 -11.77 -0.67 -9.01
CA PRO A 102 -11.02 -1.12 -10.18
C PRO A 102 -9.60 -1.61 -9.85
N ARG A 103 -9.14 -1.47 -8.59
CA ARG A 103 -7.78 -1.82 -8.20
C ARG A 103 -7.57 -3.33 -8.31
N GLU A 104 -6.36 -3.71 -8.70
CA GLU A 104 -5.99 -5.12 -8.80
C GLU A 104 -5.82 -5.72 -7.40
N GLN A 105 -6.32 -6.94 -7.23
CA GLN A 105 -6.06 -7.72 -6.02
C GLN A 105 -4.76 -8.48 -6.24
N VAL A 106 -3.83 -8.31 -5.31
CA VAL A 106 -2.53 -8.98 -5.37
C VAL A 106 -2.62 -10.29 -4.58
N LEU A 107 -2.24 -11.41 -5.20
CA LEU A 107 -2.32 -12.76 -4.62
C LEU A 107 -0.96 -13.47 -4.63
N GLY A 108 -0.83 -14.51 -3.80
CA GLY A 108 0.33 -15.40 -3.76
C GLY A 108 1.66 -14.66 -3.53
N PRO A 109 2.74 -15.00 -4.27
CA PRO A 109 4.06 -14.41 -4.04
C PRO A 109 4.11 -12.88 -4.16
N ALA A 110 3.24 -12.27 -4.96
CA ALA A 110 3.16 -10.82 -5.07
C ALA A 110 2.55 -10.19 -3.81
N ALA A 111 1.59 -10.88 -3.17
CA ALA A 111 0.98 -10.42 -1.93
C ALA A 111 1.99 -10.45 -0.77
N GLU A 112 2.85 -11.49 -0.71
CA GLU A 112 3.93 -11.56 0.29
C GLU A 112 4.97 -10.46 0.09
N ARG A 113 5.33 -10.12 -1.16
CA ARG A 113 6.20 -8.96 -1.42
C ARG A 113 5.55 -7.66 -0.98
N MET A 114 4.27 -7.46 -1.29
CA MET A 114 3.53 -6.27 -0.88
C MET A 114 3.46 -6.14 0.64
N LYS A 115 3.20 -7.24 1.34
CA LYS A 115 3.24 -7.31 2.80
C LYS A 115 4.62 -6.95 3.34
N ALA A 116 5.71 -7.43 2.74
CA ALA A 116 7.05 -7.05 3.15
C ALA A 116 7.29 -5.54 2.97
N VAL A 117 6.91 -4.96 1.83
CA VAL A 117 7.00 -3.50 1.57
C VAL A 117 6.19 -2.70 2.60
N ALA A 118 5.02 -3.20 3.00
CA ALA A 118 4.13 -2.53 3.93
C ALA A 118 4.50 -2.71 5.42
N THR A 119 5.22 -3.77 5.78
CA THR A 119 5.53 -4.11 7.19
C THR A 119 7.00 -3.95 7.53
N ALA A 120 7.87 -3.75 6.55
CA ALA A 120 9.27 -3.44 6.75
C ALA A 120 9.50 -1.92 6.77
N ILE A 121 10.33 -1.49 7.71
CA ILE A 121 10.93 -0.16 7.75
C ILE A 121 12.42 -0.36 8.06
N ASP A 122 13.30 0.27 7.28
CA ASP A 122 14.74 0.16 7.52
C ASP A 122 15.13 0.83 8.86
N GLY A 123 16.30 0.45 9.39
CA GLY A 123 16.74 0.92 10.70
C GLY A 123 16.89 2.46 10.79
N ALA A 124 17.34 3.10 9.71
CA ALA A 124 17.52 4.56 9.69
C ALA A 124 16.17 5.28 9.68
N SER A 125 15.22 4.81 8.87
CA SER A 125 13.84 5.32 8.85
C SER A 125 13.12 5.08 10.18
N ARG A 126 13.29 3.91 10.79
CA ARG A 126 12.74 3.63 12.13
C ARG A 126 13.30 4.59 13.18
N ALA A 127 14.61 4.81 13.20
CA ALA A 127 15.25 5.74 14.12
C ALA A 127 14.77 7.19 13.91
N ALA A 128 14.64 7.62 12.65
CA ALA A 128 14.12 8.94 12.31
C ALA A 128 12.66 9.11 12.74
N ALA A 129 11.82 8.10 12.55
CA ALA A 129 10.43 8.11 13.01
C ALA A 129 10.33 8.18 14.54
N ALA A 130 11.12 7.37 15.26
CA ALA A 130 11.17 7.38 16.72
C ALA A 130 11.63 8.74 17.27
N ALA A 131 12.68 9.32 16.68
CA ALA A 131 13.18 10.64 17.07
C ALA A 131 12.12 11.74 16.85
N TRP A 132 11.39 11.70 15.74
CA TRP A 132 10.31 12.64 15.46
C TRP A 132 9.13 12.49 16.44
N LEU A 133 8.74 11.25 16.77
CA LEU A 133 7.69 10.97 17.75
C LEU A 133 8.05 11.53 19.14
N LYS A 134 9.29 11.30 19.59
CA LYS A 134 9.78 11.85 20.86
C LYS A 134 9.79 13.38 20.84
N ALA A 135 10.33 14.00 19.79
CA ALA A 135 10.43 15.45 19.71
C ALA A 135 9.06 16.16 19.62
N ARG A 136 8.09 15.57 18.92
CA ARG A 136 6.81 16.22 18.65
C ARG A 136 5.71 15.90 19.66
N PHE A 137 5.76 14.72 20.27
CA PHE A 137 4.70 14.18 21.12
C PHE A 137 5.18 13.58 22.45
N ASP A 138 6.49 13.57 22.72
CA ASP A 138 7.09 12.93 23.90
C ASP A 138 6.79 11.42 24.03
N VAL A 139 6.64 10.73 22.88
CA VAL A 139 6.38 9.29 22.81
C VAL A 139 7.65 8.54 22.44
N GLU A 140 7.94 7.44 23.16
CA GLU A 140 9.03 6.51 22.84
C GLU A 140 8.48 5.32 22.05
N ALA A 141 9.08 5.07 20.88
CA ALA A 141 8.76 3.92 20.04
C ALA A 141 9.77 2.79 20.32
N ASN A 142 9.27 1.60 20.65
CA ASN A 142 10.07 0.40 20.90
C ASN A 142 10.46 -0.32 19.59
#